data_AF-T1FZS0-F1
#
_entry.id   AF-T1FZS0-F1
#
_cell.length_a   1.000
_cell.length_b   1.000
_cell.length_c   1.000
_cell.angle_alpha   90.00
_cell.angle_beta   90.00
_cell.angle_gamma   90.00
#
_symmetry.space_group_name_H-M   'P 1'
#
loop_
_entity.id
_entity.type
_entity.pdbx_description
1 polymer ?
#
loop_
_entity_poly.entity_id
_entity_poly.type
_entity_poly.pdbx_seq_one_letter_code
_entity_poly.pdbx_strand_id
1 'polypeptide(L)'
;MSKLCGLNVVQVREELQKRSLVTSGNKEVLVARLREALIDEGKNPDEFKLKQIKEQSERQSERQTEELKQQIKEQSEQIKEQSERQTEELKQIKDQLKHEVQQQRFFRRFRQRTTSTMKFWLTRWTYVMVKSA
;
A
#
# COMPACT_ATOMS: atom_id res chain seq x y z
N MET A 1 3.07 -33.97 -35.41
CA MET A 1 2.69 -32.58 -35.76
C MET A 1 3.56 -31.63 -34.95
N SER A 2 4.47 -30.88 -35.57
CA SER A 2 5.48 -30.12 -34.81
C SER A 2 4.91 -28.80 -34.26
N LYS A 3 5.33 -28.42 -33.05
CA LYS A 3 4.65 -27.43 -32.22
C LYS A 3 4.71 -25.98 -32.74
N LEU A 4 5.54 -25.72 -33.75
CA LEU A 4 5.75 -24.40 -34.38
C LEU A 4 4.51 -23.82 -35.08
N CYS A 5 3.54 -24.65 -35.50
CA CYS A 5 2.34 -24.19 -36.20
C CYS A 5 1.36 -23.39 -35.30
N GLY A 6 1.48 -23.54 -33.97
CA GLY A 6 0.65 -22.83 -33.00
C GLY A 6 1.10 -21.39 -32.70
N LEU A 7 2.17 -20.90 -33.33
CA LEU A 7 2.64 -19.52 -33.15
C LEU A 7 1.76 -18.51 -33.89
N ASN A 8 1.73 -17.27 -33.40
CA ASN A 8 1.02 -16.20 -34.07
C ASN A 8 1.79 -15.73 -35.32
N VAL A 9 1.09 -15.29 -36.36
CA VAL A 9 1.69 -14.82 -37.62
C VAL A 9 2.64 -13.64 -37.37
N VAL A 10 2.31 -12.77 -36.41
CA VAL A 10 3.16 -11.63 -36.01
C VAL A 10 4.52 -12.10 -35.47
N GLN A 11 4.50 -13.06 -34.54
CA GLN A 11 5.72 -13.64 -33.96
C GLN A 11 6.57 -14.35 -35.03
N VAL A 12 5.94 -15.11 -35.93
CA VAL A 12 6.66 -15.79 -37.02
C VAL A 12 7.31 -14.76 -37.97
N ARG A 13 6.64 -13.63 -38.24
CA ARG A 13 7.18 -12.56 -39.08
C ARG A 13 8.35 -11.83 -38.43
N GLU A 14 8.25 -11.49 -37.15
CA GLU A 14 9.35 -10.87 -36.39
C GLU A 14 10.61 -11.73 -36.41
N GLU A 15 10.44 -13.05 -36.26
CA GLU A 15 11.55 -14.00 -36.19
C GLU A 15 12.18 -14.25 -37.56
N LEU A 16 11.38 -14.28 -38.62
CA LEU A 16 11.88 -14.22 -39.99
C LEU A 16 12.59 -12.89 -40.28
N GLN A 17 12.06 -11.77 -39.79
CA GLN A 17 12.65 -10.44 -39.97
C GLN A 17 13.99 -10.29 -39.26
N LYS A 18 14.16 -10.83 -38.04
CA LYS A 18 15.45 -10.91 -37.34
C LYS A 18 16.51 -11.66 -38.15
N ARG A 19 16.08 -12.68 -38.91
CA ARG A 19 16.92 -13.49 -39.80
C ARG A 19 17.04 -12.91 -41.21
N SER A 20 16.48 -11.72 -41.45
CA SER A 20 16.41 -11.08 -42.77
C SER A 20 15.76 -11.95 -43.85
N LEU A 21 14.82 -12.82 -43.46
CA LEU A 21 14.06 -13.69 -44.35
C LEU A 21 12.78 -13.02 -44.82
N VAL A 22 12.30 -13.49 -45.98
CA VAL A 22 11.07 -12.97 -46.59
C VAL A 22 9.86 -13.23 -45.68
N THR A 23 9.14 -12.17 -45.33
CA THR A 23 7.94 -12.19 -44.47
C THR A 23 6.62 -12.19 -45.25
N SER A 24 6.67 -12.19 -46.59
CA SER A 24 5.49 -12.29 -47.45
C SER A 24 5.07 -13.76 -47.67
N GLY A 25 3.75 -13.98 -47.70
CA GLY A 25 3.15 -15.31 -47.90
C GLY A 25 2.21 -15.76 -46.78
N ASN A 26 1.62 -16.93 -46.99
CA ASN A 26 0.69 -17.57 -46.06
C ASN A 26 1.43 -18.05 -44.79
N LYS A 27 0.69 -18.14 -43.67
CA LYS A 27 1.23 -18.57 -42.37
C LYS A 27 2.06 -19.85 -42.45
N GLU A 28 1.59 -20.84 -43.20
CA GLU A 28 2.28 -22.12 -43.34
C GLU A 28 3.62 -21.99 -44.06
N VAL A 29 3.68 -21.15 -45.10
CA VAL A 29 4.91 -20.84 -45.84
C VAL A 29 5.92 -20.17 -44.92
N LEU A 30 5.46 -19.22 -44.09
CA LEU A 30 6.31 -18.54 -43.11
C LEU A 30 6.81 -19.51 -42.03
N VAL A 31 5.96 -20.41 -41.54
CA VAL A 31 6.34 -21.42 -40.54
C VAL A 31 7.32 -22.46 -41.12
N ALA A 32 7.14 -22.86 -42.38
CA ALA A 32 8.07 -23.76 -43.07
C ALA A 32 9.44 -23.11 -43.27
N ARG A 33 9.47 -21.87 -43.78
CA ARG A 33 10.70 -21.09 -43.94
C ARG A 33 11.43 -20.86 -42.61
N LEU A 34 10.68 -20.60 -41.54
CA LEU A 34 11.25 -20.45 -40.19
C LEU A 34 11.80 -21.78 -39.65
N ARG A 35 11.14 -22.90 -39.93
CA ARG A 35 11.64 -24.24 -39.56
C ARG A 35 12.92 -24.59 -40.27
N GLU A 36 12.99 -24.34 -41.57
CA GLU A 36 14.18 -24.58 -42.39
C GLU A 36 15.36 -23.74 -41.88
N ALA A 37 15.15 -22.43 -41.68
CA ALA A 37 16.17 -21.56 -41.11
C ALA A 37 16.63 -21.96 -39.69
N LEU A 38 15.74 -22.56 -38.89
CA LEU A 38 16.10 -23.11 -37.58
C LEU A 38 16.96 -24.37 -37.71
N ILE A 39 16.63 -25.25 -38.66
CA ILE A 39 17.40 -26.47 -38.97
C ILE A 39 18.78 -26.12 -39.52
N ASP A 40 18.87 -25.13 -40.43
CA ASP A 40 20.12 -24.63 -41.00
C ASP A 40 21.04 -24.02 -39.93
N GLU A 41 20.47 -23.36 -38.92
CA GLU A 41 21.20 -22.86 -37.75
C GLU A 41 21.50 -23.95 -36.69
N GLY A 42 21.11 -25.21 -36.94
CA GLY A 42 21.31 -26.33 -36.01
C GLY A 42 20.43 -26.28 -34.75
N LYS A 43 19.39 -25.45 -34.74
CA LYS A 43 18.45 -25.29 -33.60
C LYS A 43 17.24 -26.20 -33.78
N ASN A 44 16.84 -26.88 -32.72
CA ASN A 44 15.65 -27.73 -32.76
C ASN A 44 14.38 -26.84 -32.85
N PRO A 45 13.54 -27.00 -33.89
CA PRO A 45 12.29 -26.26 -34.04
C PRO A 45 11.34 -26.41 -32.84
N ASP A 46 11.42 -27.50 -32.08
CA ASP A 46 10.58 -27.69 -30.89
C ASP A 46 11.07 -26.91 -29.64
N GLU A 47 12.35 -26.50 -29.59
CA GLU A 47 12.91 -25.70 -28.50
C GLU A 47 12.52 -24.20 -28.60
N PHE A 48 12.16 -23.76 -29.80
CA PHE A 48 11.85 -22.37 -30.11
C PHE A 48 10.69 -21.80 -29.29
N LYS A 49 9.66 -22.62 -29.01
CA LYS A 49 8.53 -22.21 -28.16
C LYS A 49 8.93 -21.90 -26.72
N LEU A 50 9.94 -22.58 -26.18
CA LEU A 50 10.35 -22.41 -24.77
C LEU A 50 11.10 -21.10 -24.57
N LYS A 51 11.93 -20.69 -25.53
CA LYS A 51 12.69 -19.43 -25.47
C LYS A 51 11.75 -18.22 -25.51
N GLN A 52 10.74 -18.24 -26.37
CA GLN A 52 9.82 -17.12 -26.53
C GLN A 52 8.93 -16.89 -25.29
N ILE A 53 8.45 -17.98 -24.65
CA ILE A 53 7.66 -17.89 -23.41
C ILE A 53 8.53 -17.35 -22.26
N LYS A 54 9.79 -17.81 -22.17
CA LYS A 54 10.71 -17.40 -21.12
C LYS A 54 11.11 -15.92 -21.26
N GLU A 55 11.44 -15.48 -22.46
CA GLU A 55 11.85 -14.10 -22.75
C GLU A 55 10.70 -13.10 -22.59
N GLN A 56 9.45 -13.49 -22.91
CA GLN A 56 8.27 -12.65 -22.63
C GLN A 56 7.95 -12.57 -21.14
N SER A 57 8.10 -13.68 -20.40
CA SER A 57 7.90 -13.72 -18.94
C SER A 57 8.91 -12.85 -18.19
N GLU A 58 10.20 -12.94 -18.56
CA GLU A 58 11.27 -12.18 -17.93
C GLU A 58 11.13 -10.66 -18.15
N ARG A 59 10.75 -10.23 -19.35
CA ARG A 59 10.52 -8.78 -19.61
C ARG A 59 9.29 -8.21 -18.92
N GLN A 60 8.27 -9.04 -18.67
CA GLN A 60 7.07 -8.61 -17.95
C GLN A 60 7.31 -8.56 -16.43
N SER A 61 8.07 -9.50 -15.88
CA SER A 61 8.36 -9.54 -14.44
C SER A 61 9.23 -8.36 -13.99
N GLU A 62 10.22 -7.94 -14.79
CA GLU A 62 11.09 -6.81 -14.48
C GLU A 62 10.34 -5.47 -14.45
N ARG A 63 9.42 -5.24 -15.39
CA ARG A 63 8.60 -4.01 -15.40
C ARG A 63 7.61 -3.96 -14.24
N GLN A 64 6.96 -5.09 -13.95
CA GLN A 64 6.01 -5.19 -12.85
C GLN A 64 6.67 -5.05 -11.49
N THR A 65 7.91 -5.53 -11.33
CA THR A 65 8.62 -5.43 -10.04
C THR A 65 9.07 -4.00 -9.71
N GLU A 66 9.47 -3.20 -10.69
CA GLU A 66 9.82 -1.79 -10.45
C GLU A 66 8.59 -0.92 -10.19
N GLU A 67 7.48 -1.14 -10.91
CA GLU A 67 6.19 -0.45 -10.61
C GLU A 67 5.67 -0.79 -9.20
N LEU A 68 5.73 -2.07 -8.80
CA LEU A 68 5.35 -2.49 -7.46
C LEU A 68 6.23 -1.88 -6.37
N LYS A 69 7.55 -1.79 -6.60
CA LYS A 69 8.47 -1.12 -5.65
C LYS A 69 8.14 0.36 -5.48
N GLN A 70 7.83 1.06 -6.57
CA GLN A 70 7.45 2.48 -6.50
C GLN A 70 6.14 2.68 -5.74
N GLN A 71 5.13 1.85 -5.99
CA GLN A 71 3.86 1.88 -5.25
C GLN A 71 4.03 1.60 -3.76
N ILE A 72 4.85 0.61 -3.40
CA ILE A 72 5.13 0.30 -1.98
C ILE A 72 5.81 1.48 -1.30
N LYS A 73 6.73 2.17 -1.99
CA LYS A 73 7.42 3.33 -1.45
C LYS A 73 6.47 4.51 -1.21
N GLU A 74 5.63 4.85 -2.19
CA GLU A 74 4.62 5.89 -2.04
C GLU A 74 3.61 5.57 -0.93
N GLN A 75 3.13 4.33 -0.86
CA GLN A 75 2.23 3.91 0.22
C GLN A 75 2.90 4.02 1.59
N SER A 76 4.18 3.65 1.71
CA SER A 76 4.91 3.78 2.96
C SER A 76 5.09 5.23 3.39
N GLU A 77 5.36 6.15 2.46
CA GLU A 77 5.49 7.58 2.75
C GLU A 77 4.15 8.18 3.21
N GLN A 78 3.05 7.83 2.54
CA GLN A 78 1.70 8.28 2.94
C GLN A 78 1.29 7.76 4.32
N ILE A 79 1.54 6.49 4.63
CA ILE A 79 1.24 5.90 5.94
C ILE A 79 2.03 6.62 7.04
N LYS A 80 3.30 6.93 6.78
CA LYS A 80 4.15 7.64 7.74
C LYS A 80 3.60 9.03 8.04
N GLU A 81 3.25 9.80 7.00
CA GLU A 81 2.72 11.15 7.17
C GLU A 81 1.37 11.15 7.91
N GLN A 82 0.48 10.20 7.60
CA GLN A 82 -0.77 10.03 8.34
C GLN A 82 -0.53 9.69 9.82
N SER A 83 0.45 8.83 10.11
CA SER A 83 0.78 8.46 11.47
C SER A 83 1.27 9.66 12.28
N GLU A 84 2.09 10.54 11.68
CA GLU A 84 2.61 11.74 12.33
C GLU A 84 1.47 12.69 12.69
N ARG A 85 0.56 12.98 11.73
CA ARG A 85 -0.63 13.82 11.98
C ARG A 85 -1.51 13.26 13.10
N GLN A 86 -1.77 11.95 13.10
CA GLN A 86 -2.55 11.31 14.18
C GLN A 86 -1.87 11.44 15.54
N THR A 87 -0.54 11.34 15.62
CA THR A 87 0.17 11.52 16.89
C THR A 87 0.09 12.96 17.41
N GLU A 88 0.05 13.96 16.53
CA GLU A 88 -0.12 15.36 16.91
C GLU A 88 -1.53 15.64 17.43
N GLU A 89 -2.56 15.15 16.74
CA GLU A 89 -3.96 15.24 17.20
C GLU A 89 -4.13 14.60 18.58
N LEU A 90 -3.58 13.40 18.79
CA LEU A 90 -3.62 12.72 20.08
C LEU A 90 -2.89 13.50 21.18
N LYS A 91 -1.77 14.17 20.87
CA LYS A 91 -1.08 15.05 21.83
C LYS A 91 -1.96 16.23 22.22
N GLN A 92 -2.61 16.89 21.25
CA GLN A 92 -3.50 18.01 21.52
C GLN A 92 -4.70 17.60 22.40
N ILE A 93 -5.36 16.49 22.08
CA ILE A 93 -6.48 15.97 22.88
C ILE A 93 -6.02 15.64 24.30
N LYS A 94 -4.84 15.01 24.45
CA LYS A 94 -4.26 14.71 25.77
C LYS A 94 -4.06 15.97 26.61
N ASP A 95 -3.58 17.06 26.01
CA ASP A 95 -3.35 18.31 26.73
C ASP A 95 -4.66 19.03 27.07
N GLN A 96 -5.68 18.98 26.19
CA GLN A 96 -7.03 19.45 26.50
C GLN A 96 -7.63 18.70 27.69
N LEU A 97 -7.56 17.36 27.69
CA LEU A 97 -8.04 16.52 28.78
C LEU A 97 -7.31 16.80 30.09
N LYS A 98 -5.99 17.02 30.06
CA LYS A 98 -5.25 17.43 31.27
C LYS A 98 -5.82 18.73 31.84
N HIS A 99 -6.08 19.71 30.98
CA HIS A 99 -6.64 20.99 31.42
C HIS A 99 -8.03 20.81 32.02
N GLU A 100 -8.89 20.02 31.38
CA GLU A 100 -10.24 19.73 31.89
C GLU A 100 -10.19 18.99 33.23
N VAL A 101 -9.31 18.01 33.38
CA VAL A 101 -9.09 17.31 34.66
C VAL A 101 -8.59 18.29 35.74
N GLN A 102 -7.70 19.22 35.39
CA GLN A 102 -7.25 20.26 36.33
C GLN A 102 -8.40 21.20 36.73
N GLN A 103 -9.25 21.60 35.79
CA GLN A 103 -10.45 22.39 36.09
C GLN A 103 -11.40 21.62 37.00
N GLN A 104 -11.71 20.36 36.72
CA GLN A 104 -12.54 19.52 37.58
C GLN A 104 -11.94 19.38 38.99
N ARG A 105 -10.61 19.19 39.09
CA ARG A 105 -9.91 19.15 40.38
C ARG A 105 -10.02 20.47 41.13
N PHE A 106 -9.90 21.60 40.44
CA PHE A 106 -10.07 22.93 41.00
C PHE A 106 -11.51 23.14 41.51
N PHE A 107 -12.52 22.86 40.68
CA PHE A 107 -13.93 22.94 41.05
C PHE A 107 -14.28 22.04 42.23
N ARG A 108 -13.73 20.82 42.28
CA ARG A 108 -13.91 19.91 43.41
C ARG A 108 -13.36 20.49 44.72
N ARG A 109 -12.16 21.10 44.69
CA ARG A 109 -11.59 21.79 45.86
C ARG A 109 -12.41 23.01 46.25
N PHE A 110 -12.87 23.80 45.27
CA PHE A 110 -13.69 24.99 45.51
C PHE A 110 -15.01 24.63 46.21
N ARG A 111 -15.71 23.60 45.73
CA ARG A 111 -16.94 23.07 46.34
C ARG A 111 -16.72 22.56 47.78
N GLN A 112 -15.59 21.94 48.07
CA GLN A 112 -15.27 21.50 49.44
C GLN A 112 -15.02 22.68 50.39
N ARG A 113 -14.46 23.80 49.90
CA ARG A 113 -14.28 25.01 50.70
C ARG A 113 -15.61 25.69 51.01
N THR A 114 -16.49 25.86 50.02
CA THR A 114 -17.79 26.50 50.26
C THR A 114 -18.67 25.66 51.18
N THR A 115 -18.67 24.34 51.02
CA THR A 115 -19.39 23.46 51.96
C THR A 115 -18.77 23.47 53.35
N SER A 116 -17.44 23.60 53.49
CA SER A 116 -16.80 23.71 54.82
C SER A 116 -17.11 25.04 55.50
N THR A 117 -17.04 26.16 54.80
CA THR A 117 -17.38 27.47 55.37
C THR A 117 -18.87 27.54 55.71
N MET A 118 -19.74 27.07 54.81
CA MET A 118 -21.19 27.09 55.03
C MET A 118 -21.60 26.15 56.17
N LYS A 119 -20.99 24.95 56.28
CA LYS A 119 -21.14 24.08 57.46
C LYS A 119 -20.63 24.74 58.74
N PHE A 120 -19.49 25.44 58.70
CA PHE A 120 -18.95 26.16 59.86
C PHE A 120 -19.92 27.25 60.37
N TRP A 121 -20.51 28.03 59.47
CA TRP A 121 -21.51 29.03 59.81
C TRP A 121 -22.81 28.41 60.34
N LEU A 122 -23.28 27.32 59.73
CA LEU A 122 -24.45 26.55 60.20
C LEU A 122 -24.23 26.01 61.61
N THR A 123 -23.08 25.38 61.89
CA THR A 123 -22.75 24.86 63.23
C THR A 123 -22.63 25.97 64.27
N ARG A 124 -22.06 27.13 63.89
CA ARG A 124 -21.95 28.28 64.80
C ARG A 124 -23.31 28.92 65.09
N TRP A 125 -24.20 28.99 64.10
CA TRP A 125 -25.56 29.50 64.26
C TRP A 125 -26.40 28.58 65.15
N THR A 126 -26.34 27.25 64.95
CA THR A 126 -27.04 26.30 65.83
C THR A 126 -26.52 26.33 67.26
N TYR A 127 -25.21 26.46 67.47
CA TYR A 127 -24.63 26.61 68.80
C TYR A 127 -25.13 27.87 69.52
N VAL A 128 -25.21 29.01 68.82
CA VAL A 128 -25.74 30.27 69.40
C VAL A 128 -27.23 30.17 69.72
N MET A 129 -28.03 29.53 68.86
CA MET A 129 -29.46 29.30 69.11
C MET A 129 -29.69 28.36 70.32
N VAL A 130 -28.93 27.28 70.45
CA VAL A 130 -29.06 26.32 71.56
C VAL A 130 -28.60 26.90 72.90
N LYS A 131 -27.63 27.83 72.90
CA LYS A 131 -27.15 28.50 74.14
C LYS A 131 -27.99 29.70 74.58
N SER A 132 -28.92 30.17 73.74
CA SER A 132 -29.78 31.33 74.01
C SER A 132 -31.21 30.93 74.40
N ALA A 133 -31.45 29.63 74.62
CA ALA A 133 -32.68 29.05 75.17
C ALA A 133 -32.39 28.48 76.57
#